data_AF-A0A0S8EZQ8-F1
#
_entry.id   AF-A0A0S8EZQ8-F1
#
_cell.length_a   1.000
_cell.length_b   1.000
_cell.length_c   1.000
_cell.angle_alpha   90.00
_cell.angle_beta   90.00
_cell.angle_gamma   90.00
#
_symmetry.space_group_name_H-M   'P 1'
#
loop_
_entity.id
_entity.type
_entity.pdbx_description
1 polymer ?
#
loop_
_entity_poly.entity_id
_entity_poly.type
_entity_poly.pdbx_seq_one_letter_code
_entity_poly.pdbx_strand_id
1 'polypeptide(L)'
;MRLNPLTARKLRRFREIKRGYYSFVILVVLTVLSLFAELLINDKPLLIKYEGQLMFPTYGSVKLGSAFGLEGQAANTPVNYRELARKFQAEDQAEDDGNFVILPPVPYNPYENTEVGGLFRAAPPDFASKHFLGTDTTGRDILARLFYGFRTAILFAIAFTVLTYLIGIALGCMMGYFGGLFDLLFQRIIEIWSNIPFLYMVIIVFSVI
;
A
#
# COMPACT_ATOMS: atom_id res chain seq x y z
N MET A 1 1.50 -1.47 -33.79
CA MET A 1 0.18 -0.88 -34.11
C MET A 1 0.35 0.62 -34.35
N ARG A 2 -0.07 1.16 -35.51
CA ARG A 2 -0.07 2.62 -35.76
C ARG A 2 -1.29 3.24 -35.08
N LEU A 3 -1.09 4.22 -34.21
CA LEU A 3 -2.18 4.92 -33.50
C LEU A 3 -3.02 5.75 -34.49
N ASN A 4 -4.33 5.83 -34.26
CA ASN A 4 -5.24 6.71 -35.00
C ASN A 4 -4.70 8.17 -34.96
N PRO A 5 -4.67 8.91 -36.09
CA PRO A 5 -4.15 10.28 -36.14
C PRO A 5 -4.81 11.24 -35.14
N LEU A 6 -6.10 11.05 -34.83
CA LEU A 6 -6.80 11.86 -33.83
C LEU A 6 -6.31 11.56 -32.41
N THR A 7 -6.10 10.29 -32.09
CA THR A 7 -5.56 9.85 -30.80
C THR A 7 -4.12 10.34 -30.62
N ALA A 8 -3.31 10.27 -31.67
CA ALA A 8 -1.94 10.77 -31.67
C ALA A 8 -1.89 12.29 -31.42
N ARG A 9 -2.77 13.07 -32.04
CA ARG A 9 -2.89 14.52 -31.79
C ARG A 9 -3.27 14.83 -30.34
N LYS A 10 -4.25 14.13 -29.77
CA LYS A 10 -4.67 14.31 -28.37
C LYS A 10 -3.52 14.00 -27.40
N LEU A 11 -2.79 12.91 -27.64
CA LEU A 11 -1.66 12.52 -26.79
C LEU A 11 -0.49 13.51 -26.89
N ARG A 12 -0.21 14.04 -28.09
CA ARG A 12 0.81 15.09 -28.25
C ARG A 12 0.43 16.35 -27.48
N ARG A 13 -0.82 16.81 -27.60
CA ARG A 13 -1.33 17.96 -26.85
C ARG A 13 -1.24 17.76 -25.34
N PHE A 14 -1.51 16.54 -24.85
CA PHE A 14 -1.37 16.23 -23.42
C PHE A 14 0.09 16.33 -22.95
N ARG A 15 1.04 15.81 -23.76
CA ARG A 15 2.49 15.90 -23.45
C ARG A 15 3.02 17.34 -23.50
N GLU A 16 2.41 18.22 -24.28
CA GLU A 16 2.76 19.65 -24.30
C GLU A 16 2.42 20.35 -22.97
N ILE A 17 1.41 19.86 -22.24
CA ILE A 17 1.07 20.34 -20.89
C ILE A 17 2.04 19.72 -19.87
N LYS A 18 3.26 20.26 -19.81
CA LYS A 18 4.39 19.70 -19.03
C LYS A 18 4.02 19.34 -17.60
N ARG A 19 3.37 20.25 -16.86
CA ARG A 19 2.98 20.03 -15.45
C ARG A 19 2.02 18.85 -15.31
N GLY A 20 0.97 18.82 -16.14
CA GLY A 20 -0.01 17.73 -16.14
C GLY A 20 0.60 16.39 -16.53
N TYR A 21 1.50 16.39 -17.51
CA TYR A 21 2.21 15.19 -17.93
C TYR A 21 3.12 14.64 -16.81
N TYR A 22 3.92 15.49 -16.15
CA TYR A 22 4.78 15.05 -15.05
C TYR A 22 3.97 14.54 -13.86
N SER A 23 2.90 15.24 -13.46
CA SER A 23 2.01 14.78 -12.40
C SER A 23 1.39 13.41 -12.72
N PHE A 24 0.95 13.21 -13.97
CA PHE A 24 0.44 11.92 -14.42
C PHE A 24 1.51 10.83 -14.34
N VAL A 25 2.73 11.09 -14.84
CA VAL A 25 3.83 10.11 -14.79
C VAL A 25 4.19 9.77 -13.33
N ILE A 26 4.32 10.77 -12.46
CA ILE A 26 4.61 10.56 -11.03
C ILE A 26 3.52 9.70 -10.39
N LEU A 27 2.25 10.02 -10.63
CA LEU A 27 1.15 9.27 -10.06
C LEU A 27 1.14 7.81 -10.56
N VAL A 28 1.32 7.59 -11.86
CA VAL A 28 1.41 6.24 -12.44
C VAL A 28 2.58 5.46 -11.83
N VAL A 29 3.75 6.08 -11.73
CA VAL A 29 4.94 5.44 -11.13
C VAL A 29 4.68 5.10 -9.66
N LEU A 30 4.14 6.02 -8.88
CA LEU A 30 3.81 5.78 -7.47
C LEU A 30 2.76 4.67 -7.33
N THR A 31 1.72 4.65 -8.16
CA THR A 31 0.72 3.58 -8.15
C THR A 31 1.35 2.22 -8.45
N VAL A 32 2.18 2.12 -9.50
CA VAL A 32 2.87 0.87 -9.83
C VAL A 32 3.81 0.44 -8.71
N LEU A 33 4.64 1.34 -8.17
CA LEU A 33 5.51 1.05 -7.04
C LEU A 33 4.71 0.58 -5.82
N SER A 34 3.55 1.19 -5.57
CA SER A 34 2.69 0.81 -4.45
C SER A 34 2.16 -0.62 -4.56
N LEU A 35 1.96 -1.16 -5.76
CA LEU A 35 1.58 -2.57 -5.94
C LEU A 35 2.67 -3.54 -5.46
N PHE A 36 3.94 -3.12 -5.54
CA PHE A 36 5.09 -3.88 -5.05
C PHE A 36 5.49 -3.50 -3.61
N ALA A 37 4.55 -2.98 -2.80
CA ALA A 37 4.81 -2.60 -1.42
C ALA A 37 5.44 -3.73 -0.59
N GLU A 38 4.99 -4.98 -0.80
CA GLU A 38 5.51 -6.12 -0.04
C GLU A 38 7.00 -6.41 -0.29
N LEU A 39 7.58 -5.91 -1.40
CA LEU A 39 9.00 -6.03 -1.68
C LEU A 39 9.80 -4.82 -1.18
N LEU A 40 9.19 -3.63 -1.15
CA LEU A 40 9.88 -2.39 -0.83
C LEU A 40 9.82 -2.05 0.67
N ILE A 41 8.67 -2.34 1.28
CA ILE A 41 8.31 -1.95 2.64
C ILE A 41 7.61 -3.12 3.32
N ASN A 42 8.34 -3.86 4.15
CA ASN A 42 7.82 -5.06 4.80
C ASN A 42 8.65 -5.42 6.03
N ASP A 43 8.04 -6.02 7.06
CA ASP A 43 8.75 -6.60 8.20
C ASP A 43 9.39 -7.95 7.87
N LYS A 44 8.89 -8.63 6.82
CA LYS A 44 9.42 -9.89 6.32
C LYS A 44 10.58 -9.68 5.33
N PRO A 45 11.67 -10.46 5.44
CA PRO A 45 12.79 -10.40 4.51
C PRO A 45 12.42 -11.04 3.17
N LEU A 46 13.08 -10.54 2.13
CA LEU A 46 12.94 -11.01 0.76
C LEU A 46 13.52 -12.41 0.59
N LEU A 47 14.67 -12.66 1.23
CA LEU A 47 15.40 -13.92 1.14
C LEU A 47 16.06 -14.25 2.48
N ILE A 48 15.97 -15.49 2.90
CA ILE A 48 16.75 -16.05 4.01
C ILE A 48 17.43 -17.33 3.52
N LYS A 49 18.70 -17.50 3.84
CA LYS A 49 19.37 -18.80 3.80
C LYS A 49 19.68 -19.22 5.24
N TYR A 50 19.18 -20.37 5.65
CA TYR A 50 19.44 -20.96 6.96
C TYR A 50 19.69 -22.47 6.80
N GLU A 51 20.82 -22.97 7.32
CA GLU A 51 21.23 -24.38 7.24
C GLU A 51 21.18 -24.93 5.79
N GLY A 52 21.66 -24.14 4.83
CA GLY A 52 21.66 -24.51 3.41
C GLY A 52 20.29 -24.44 2.69
N GLN A 53 19.18 -24.14 3.40
CA GLN A 53 17.86 -23.96 2.80
C GLN A 53 17.57 -22.50 2.49
N LEU A 54 17.22 -22.21 1.24
CA LEU A 54 16.76 -20.90 0.79
C LEU A 54 15.24 -20.77 0.98
N MET A 55 14.82 -19.68 1.62
CA MET A 55 13.44 -19.40 1.98
C MET A 55 13.05 -17.98 1.57
N PHE A 56 11.78 -17.79 1.20
CA PHE A 56 11.18 -16.49 0.84
C PHE A 56 10.04 -16.13 1.79
N PRO A 57 10.32 -15.64 3.01
CA PRO A 57 9.29 -15.38 4.02
C PRO A 57 8.19 -14.42 3.59
N THR A 58 8.48 -13.48 2.68
CA THR A 58 7.47 -12.56 2.10
C THR A 58 6.24 -13.31 1.56
N TYR A 59 6.45 -14.45 0.90
CA TYR A 59 5.38 -15.26 0.28
C TYR A 59 5.07 -16.56 1.01
N GLY A 60 5.78 -16.83 2.11
CA GLY A 60 5.66 -18.06 2.89
C GLY A 60 4.82 -17.89 4.17
N SER A 61 4.59 -19.01 4.84
CA SER A 61 4.01 -19.03 6.18
C SER A 61 4.95 -18.36 7.20
N VAL A 62 4.38 -17.68 8.19
CA VAL A 62 5.16 -17.10 9.29
C VAL A 62 5.82 -18.23 10.07
N LYS A 63 7.16 -18.22 10.14
CA LYS A 63 7.93 -19.15 10.97
C LYS A 63 8.17 -18.55 12.36
N LEU A 64 8.17 -19.43 13.36
CA LEU A 64 8.48 -19.10 14.76
C LEU A 64 10.00 -19.02 14.96
N GLY A 65 10.46 -18.35 16.02
CA GLY A 65 11.88 -18.24 16.33
C GLY A 65 12.59 -19.56 16.55
N SER A 66 11.88 -20.58 17.02
CA SER A 66 12.40 -21.94 17.13
C SER A 66 12.90 -22.51 15.80
N ALA A 67 12.34 -22.08 14.66
CA ALA A 67 12.77 -22.53 13.34
C ALA A 67 14.12 -21.95 12.89
N PHE A 68 14.68 -20.99 13.63
CA PHE A 68 15.96 -20.35 13.35
C PHE A 68 16.91 -20.39 14.56
N GLY A 69 16.70 -21.35 15.47
CA GLY A 69 17.53 -21.50 16.67
C GLY A 69 17.45 -20.32 17.64
N LEU A 70 16.30 -19.63 17.71
CA LEU A 70 16.04 -18.65 18.77
C LEU A 70 15.48 -19.37 20.00
N GLU A 71 16.03 -19.06 21.16
CA GLU A 71 15.67 -19.67 22.45
C GLU A 71 14.83 -18.74 23.34
N GLY A 72 14.25 -19.31 24.40
CA GLY A 72 13.47 -18.57 25.39
C GLY A 72 12.14 -18.04 24.84
N GLN A 73 11.78 -16.80 25.21
CA GLN A 73 10.51 -16.20 24.78
C GLN A 73 10.46 -15.97 23.26
N ALA A 74 11.60 -15.75 22.61
CA ALA A 74 11.70 -15.59 21.16
C ALA A 74 11.42 -16.88 20.37
N ALA A 75 11.52 -18.06 21.00
CA ALA A 75 11.27 -19.34 20.34
C ALA A 75 9.80 -19.52 19.93
N ASN A 76 8.88 -18.98 20.75
CA ASN A 76 7.43 -19.17 20.61
C ASN A 76 6.71 -17.95 20.03
N THR A 77 7.43 -16.90 19.63
CA THR A 77 6.87 -15.70 19.00
C THR A 77 7.20 -15.66 17.50
N PRO A 78 6.42 -14.90 16.70
CA PRO A 78 6.80 -14.57 15.34
C PRO A 78 8.19 -13.95 15.29
N VAL A 79 9.02 -14.40 14.35
CA VAL A 79 10.43 -14.00 14.26
C VAL A 79 10.55 -12.50 13.97
N ASN A 80 11.33 -11.82 14.81
CA ASN A 80 11.83 -10.50 14.46
C ASN A 80 13.04 -10.65 13.52
N TYR A 81 12.79 -10.53 12.21
CA TYR A 81 13.82 -10.73 11.20
C TYR A 81 14.92 -9.66 11.23
N ARG A 82 14.67 -8.48 11.84
CA ARG A 82 15.72 -7.46 12.03
C ARG A 82 16.74 -7.92 13.07
N GLU A 83 16.30 -8.56 14.13
CA GLU A 83 17.18 -9.15 15.15
C GLU A 83 17.90 -10.37 14.59
N LEU A 84 17.18 -11.23 13.84
CA LEU A 84 17.79 -12.38 13.18
C LEU A 84 18.90 -11.96 12.21
N ALA A 85 18.68 -10.91 11.42
CA ALA A 85 19.71 -10.38 10.51
C ALA A 85 20.96 -9.88 11.28
N ARG A 86 20.78 -9.25 12.45
CA ARG A 86 21.92 -8.84 13.30
C ARG A 86 22.64 -10.06 13.89
N LYS A 87 21.90 -11.08 14.32
CA LYS A 87 22.46 -12.34 14.85
C LYS A 87 23.31 -13.03 13.78
N PHE A 88 22.78 -13.23 12.58
CA PHE A 88 23.54 -13.83 11.48
C PHE A 88 24.75 -12.99 11.08
N GLN A 89 24.66 -11.66 11.04
CA GLN A 89 25.84 -10.81 10.78
C GLN A 89 26.94 -10.95 11.85
N ALA A 90 26.56 -11.24 13.10
CA ALA A 90 27.52 -11.49 14.18
C ALA A 90 28.10 -12.92 14.10
N GLU A 91 27.27 -13.91 13.78
CA GLU A 91 27.67 -15.31 13.64
C GLU A 91 28.51 -15.57 12.39
N ASP A 92 28.26 -14.88 11.27
CA ASP A 92 29.04 -14.96 10.02
C ASP A 92 30.49 -14.48 10.21
N GLN A 93 30.78 -13.73 11.29
CA GLN A 93 32.15 -13.38 11.70
C GLN A 93 32.82 -14.45 12.58
N ALA A 94 32.04 -15.39 13.13
CA ALA A 94 32.48 -16.40 14.10
C ALA A 94 32.51 -17.82 13.51
N GLU A 95 31.55 -18.19 12.66
CA GLU A 95 31.41 -19.49 12.02
C GLU A 95 30.94 -19.32 10.55
N ASP A 96 31.61 -19.97 9.61
CA ASP A 96 31.35 -19.90 8.14
C ASP A 96 30.13 -20.77 7.75
N ASP A 97 29.01 -20.57 8.44
CA ASP A 97 27.77 -21.34 8.27
C ASP A 97 26.99 -20.89 7.02
N GLY A 98 27.36 -19.74 6.45
CA GLY A 98 26.82 -19.20 5.20
C GLY A 98 25.34 -18.83 5.28
N ASN A 99 24.84 -18.53 6.49
CA ASN A 99 23.49 -18.07 6.77
C ASN A 99 23.36 -16.57 6.49
N PHE A 100 22.34 -16.16 5.75
CA PHE A 100 22.15 -14.74 5.43
C PHE A 100 20.68 -14.36 5.37
N VAL A 101 20.39 -13.08 5.62
CA VAL A 101 19.05 -12.48 5.53
C VAL A 101 19.11 -11.21 4.70
N ILE A 102 18.27 -11.12 3.68
CA ILE A 102 18.11 -9.91 2.85
C ILE A 102 16.80 -9.23 3.23
N LEU A 103 16.91 -8.14 3.96
CA LEU A 103 15.78 -7.28 4.33
C LEU A 103 15.40 -6.34 3.18
N PRO A 104 14.12 -5.93 3.09
CA PRO A 104 13.71 -4.90 2.15
C PRO A 104 14.32 -3.52 2.50
N PRO A 105 14.26 -2.54 1.58
CA PRO A 105 14.74 -1.19 1.82
C PRO A 105 14.19 -0.55 3.10
N VAL A 106 12.89 -0.71 3.35
CA VAL A 106 12.22 -0.29 4.58
C VAL A 106 11.73 -1.54 5.31
N PRO A 107 12.48 -2.05 6.31
CA PRO A 107 12.16 -3.30 6.99
C PRO A 107 11.10 -3.08 8.08
N TYR A 108 10.01 -2.38 7.74
CA TYR A 108 8.96 -2.02 8.68
C TYR A 108 7.55 -2.32 8.16
N ASN A 109 6.67 -2.74 9.06
CA ASN A 109 5.25 -2.97 8.81
C ASN A 109 4.43 -1.74 9.27
N PRO A 110 3.41 -1.30 8.51
CA PRO A 110 2.54 -0.17 8.90
C PRO A 110 1.81 -0.33 10.25
N TYR A 111 1.70 -1.55 10.77
CA TYR A 111 0.96 -1.84 12.01
C TYR A 111 1.86 -2.18 13.22
N GLU A 112 3.17 -2.37 13.01
CA GLU A 112 4.07 -2.71 14.11
C GLU A 112 4.49 -1.47 14.90
N ASN A 113 4.66 -1.63 16.20
CA ASN A 113 5.18 -0.58 17.06
C ASN A 113 6.67 -0.86 17.32
N THR A 114 7.55 0.08 17.01
CA THR A 114 8.98 -0.03 17.30
C THR A 114 9.32 0.83 18.51
N GLU A 115 9.95 0.22 19.52
CA GLU A 115 10.49 0.95 20.65
C GLU A 115 11.81 1.62 20.29
N VAL A 116 11.93 2.92 20.54
CA VAL A 116 13.17 3.67 20.30
C VAL A 116 13.80 4.01 21.64
N GLY A 117 14.72 3.15 22.10
CA GLY A 117 15.35 3.27 23.40
C GLY A 117 14.46 2.83 24.56
N GLY A 118 13.66 1.78 24.37
CA GLY A 118 12.76 1.21 25.39
C GLY A 118 11.49 2.03 25.67
N LEU A 119 11.21 3.02 24.83
CA LEU A 119 10.03 3.88 24.94
C LEU A 119 9.35 4.00 23.57
N PHE A 120 8.02 3.92 23.57
CA PHE A 120 7.20 4.30 22.43
C PHE A 120 7.13 5.82 22.39
N ARG A 121 7.78 6.41 21.38
CA ARG A 121 7.76 7.86 21.16
C ARG A 121 7.92 8.17 19.69
N ALA A 122 7.46 9.36 19.32
CA ALA A 122 7.79 9.94 18.02
C ALA A 122 9.30 10.19 17.96
N ALA A 123 9.93 9.64 16.93
CA ALA A 123 11.34 9.82 16.63
C ALA A 123 11.47 10.61 15.31
N PRO A 124 12.49 11.47 15.20
CA PRO A 124 12.76 12.18 13.95
C PRO A 124 13.20 11.21 12.85
N PRO A 125 13.18 11.65 11.58
CA PRO A 125 13.75 10.90 10.46
C PRO A 125 15.18 10.45 10.71
N ASP A 126 15.46 9.17 10.49
CA ASP A 126 16.79 8.59 10.68
C ASP A 126 17.10 7.52 9.62
N PHE A 127 18.27 7.64 9.00
CA PHE A 127 18.77 6.70 7.99
C PHE A 127 19.34 5.43 8.61
N ALA A 128 19.89 5.50 9.83
CA ALA A 128 20.53 4.35 10.48
C ALA A 128 19.50 3.30 10.91
N SER A 129 18.41 3.74 11.54
CA SER A 129 17.26 2.90 11.83
C SER A 129 16.42 2.59 10.59
N LYS A 130 16.59 3.31 9.48
CA LYS A 130 15.75 3.24 8.26
C LYS A 130 14.31 3.76 8.47
N HIS A 131 14.08 4.53 9.53
CA HIS A 131 12.88 5.35 9.69
C HIS A 131 12.99 6.64 8.87
N PHE A 132 12.92 6.53 7.54
CA PHE A 132 13.22 7.66 6.62
C PHE A 132 12.32 8.89 6.80
N LEU A 133 11.10 8.73 7.29
CA LEU A 133 10.19 9.84 7.62
C LEU A 133 9.91 9.96 9.13
N GLY A 134 10.64 9.21 9.96
CA GLY A 134 10.43 9.14 11.40
C GLY A 134 9.28 8.24 11.83
N THR A 135 8.95 8.31 13.11
CA THR A 135 7.89 7.51 13.73
C THR A 135 6.80 8.36 14.37
N ASP A 136 5.60 7.79 14.51
CA ASP A 136 4.51 8.43 15.24
C ASP A 136 4.64 8.29 16.78
N THR A 137 3.68 8.83 17.53
CA THR A 137 3.66 8.77 19.00
C THR A 137 3.67 7.36 19.59
N THR A 138 3.28 6.35 18.79
CA THR A 138 3.28 4.93 19.17
C THR A 138 4.48 4.16 18.63
N GLY A 139 5.44 4.84 17.99
CA GLY A 139 6.64 4.21 17.44
C GLY A 139 6.43 3.49 16.09
N ARG A 140 5.35 3.79 15.36
CA ARG A 140 5.10 3.19 14.03
C ARG A 140 5.79 4.01 12.94
N ASP A 141 6.31 3.33 11.92
CA ASP A 141 7.00 3.97 10.81
C ASP A 141 6.05 4.80 9.92
N ILE A 142 6.32 6.09 9.77
CA ILE A 142 5.46 7.01 9.02
C ILE A 142 5.51 6.72 7.52
N LEU A 143 6.69 6.37 6.98
CA LEU A 143 6.85 6.09 5.55
C LEU A 143 6.04 4.86 5.14
N ALA A 144 6.12 3.78 5.91
CA ALA A 144 5.37 2.56 5.68
C ALA A 144 3.86 2.82 5.73
N ARG A 145 3.38 3.56 6.73
CA ARG A 145 1.98 3.92 6.85
C ARG A 145 1.49 4.77 5.68
N LEU A 146 2.28 5.74 5.24
CA LEU A 146 1.92 6.59 4.10
C LEU A 146 1.86 5.79 2.80
N PHE A 147 2.83 4.89 2.58
CA PHE A 147 2.91 4.09 1.36
C PHE A 147 1.78 3.07 1.24
N TYR A 148 1.50 2.32 2.31
CA TYR A 148 0.38 1.38 2.35
C TYR A 148 -0.97 2.11 2.34
N GLY A 149 -1.08 3.27 3.01
CA GLY A 149 -2.27 4.12 2.95
C GLY A 149 -2.54 4.65 1.54
N PHE A 150 -1.50 5.12 0.85
CA PHE A 150 -1.58 5.55 -0.55
C PHE A 150 -2.05 4.42 -1.46
N ARG A 151 -1.48 3.21 -1.33
CA ARG A 151 -1.88 2.01 -2.09
C ARG A 151 -3.38 1.76 -1.97
N THR A 152 -3.89 1.71 -0.74
CA THR A 152 -5.31 1.46 -0.49
C THR A 152 -6.19 2.58 -1.05
N ALA A 153 -5.80 3.84 -0.85
CA ALA A 153 -6.56 4.99 -1.33
C ALA A 153 -6.65 5.04 -2.86
N ILE A 154 -5.53 4.84 -3.57
CA ILE A 154 -5.51 4.94 -5.04
C ILE A 154 -6.24 3.76 -5.71
N LEU A 155 -6.08 2.54 -5.18
CA LEU A 155 -6.79 1.37 -5.69
C LEU A 155 -8.30 1.50 -5.46
N PHE A 156 -8.71 1.96 -4.28
CA PHE A 156 -10.11 2.23 -3.99
C PHE A 156 -10.67 3.29 -4.93
N ALA A 157 -9.98 4.43 -5.13
CA ALA A 157 -10.43 5.50 -6.02
C ALA A 157 -10.58 5.03 -7.47
N ILE A 158 -9.65 4.23 -7.99
CA ILE A 158 -9.72 3.68 -9.34
C ILE A 158 -10.91 2.72 -9.45
N ALA A 159 -11.05 1.76 -8.54
CA ALA A 159 -12.14 0.78 -8.55
C ALA A 159 -13.51 1.47 -8.42
N PHE A 160 -13.63 2.41 -7.48
CA PHE A 160 -14.84 3.20 -7.26
C PHE A 160 -15.22 4.02 -8.50
N THR A 161 -14.25 4.68 -9.14
CA THR A 161 -14.50 5.43 -10.37
C THR A 161 -14.99 4.52 -11.48
N VAL A 162 -14.31 3.40 -11.74
CA VAL A 162 -14.73 2.44 -12.79
C VAL A 162 -16.15 1.94 -12.54
N LEU A 163 -16.45 1.52 -11.30
CA LEU A 163 -17.79 1.05 -10.94
C LEU A 163 -18.85 2.14 -11.11
N THR A 164 -18.57 3.35 -10.65
CA THR A 164 -19.49 4.49 -10.76
C THR A 164 -19.78 4.85 -12.21
N TYR A 165 -18.75 4.88 -13.06
CA TYR A 165 -18.91 5.13 -14.49
C TYR A 165 -19.67 4.00 -15.18
N LEU A 166 -19.39 2.74 -14.85
CA LEU A 166 -20.13 1.60 -15.42
C LEU A 166 -21.62 1.70 -15.09
N ILE A 167 -21.97 1.93 -13.83
CA ILE A 167 -23.36 2.06 -13.38
C ILE A 167 -24.01 3.29 -14.02
N GLY A 168 -23.36 4.45 -13.94
CA GLY A 168 -23.89 5.71 -14.44
C GLY A 168 -24.10 5.72 -15.96
N ILE A 169 -23.14 5.20 -16.72
CA ILE A 169 -23.26 5.07 -18.18
C ILE A 169 -24.36 4.07 -18.54
N ALA A 170 -24.40 2.90 -17.88
CA ALA A 170 -25.43 1.89 -18.15
C ALA A 170 -26.83 2.45 -17.90
N LEU A 171 -27.06 3.09 -16.73
CA LEU A 171 -28.35 3.71 -16.40
C LEU A 171 -28.69 4.86 -17.36
N GLY A 172 -27.73 5.73 -17.68
CA GLY A 172 -27.95 6.83 -18.63
C GLY A 172 -28.28 6.34 -20.04
N CYS A 173 -27.61 5.30 -20.52
CA CYS A 173 -27.93 4.66 -21.79
C CYS A 173 -29.31 4.01 -21.77
N MET A 174 -29.71 3.36 -20.68
CA MET A 174 -31.06 2.79 -20.52
C MET A 174 -32.13 3.88 -20.53
N MET A 175 -31.92 5.00 -19.84
CA MET A 175 -32.83 6.15 -19.86
C MET A 175 -33.01 6.70 -21.28
N GLY A 176 -31.89 6.90 -21.99
CA GLY A 176 -31.93 7.39 -23.38
C GLY A 176 -32.55 6.39 -24.38
N TYR A 177 -32.42 5.08 -24.14
CA TYR A 177 -32.94 4.04 -25.03
C TYR A 177 -34.44 3.77 -24.81
N PHE A 178 -34.87 3.58 -23.56
CA PHE A 178 -36.27 3.26 -23.24
C PHE A 178 -37.16 4.50 -23.23
N GLY A 179 -36.63 5.67 -22.84
CA GLY A 179 -37.37 6.92 -22.77
C GLY A 179 -38.64 6.87 -21.91
N GLY A 180 -39.47 7.90 -22.03
CA GLY A 180 -40.82 7.94 -21.45
C GLY A 180 -40.84 7.81 -19.92
N LEU A 181 -41.63 6.85 -19.41
CA LEU A 181 -41.83 6.67 -17.97
C LEU A 181 -40.54 6.23 -17.25
N PHE A 182 -39.71 5.42 -17.90
CA PHE A 182 -38.46 4.93 -17.30
C PHE A 182 -37.49 6.09 -17.05
N ASP A 183 -37.31 6.96 -18.04
CA ASP A 183 -36.50 8.17 -17.93
C ASP A 183 -37.05 9.12 -16.84
N LEU A 184 -38.36 9.40 -16.89
CA LEU A 184 -39.01 10.31 -15.93
C LEU A 184 -38.86 9.82 -14.47
N LEU A 185 -39.00 8.52 -14.22
CA LEU A 185 -38.86 7.94 -12.89
C LEU A 185 -37.45 8.15 -12.33
N PHE A 186 -36.42 7.78 -13.11
CA PHE A 186 -35.05 7.91 -12.66
C PHE A 186 -34.59 9.35 -12.54
N GLN A 187 -35.05 10.24 -13.43
CA GLN A 187 -34.81 11.66 -13.28
C GLN A 187 -35.36 12.18 -11.94
N ARG A 188 -36.57 11.79 -11.54
CA ARG A 188 -37.12 12.17 -10.22
C ARG A 188 -36.32 11.61 -9.06
N ILE A 189 -35.83 10.38 -9.14
CA ILE A 189 -34.95 9.80 -8.11
C ILE A 189 -33.66 10.63 -7.98
N ILE A 190 -33.03 10.98 -9.10
CA ILE A 190 -31.80 11.77 -9.11
C ILE A 190 -32.05 13.18 -8.53
N GLU A 191 -33.16 13.82 -8.90
CA GLU A 191 -33.55 15.11 -8.35
C GLU A 191 -33.72 15.03 -6.84
N ILE A 192 -34.50 14.07 -6.33
CA ILE A 192 -34.70 13.88 -4.88
C ILE A 192 -33.35 13.66 -4.18
N TRP A 193 -32.51 12.77 -4.71
CA TRP A 193 -31.20 12.47 -4.13
C TRP A 193 -30.28 13.70 -4.11
N SER A 194 -30.28 14.49 -5.19
CA SER A 194 -29.45 15.70 -5.30
C SER A 194 -29.88 16.84 -4.37
N ASN A 195 -31.12 16.82 -3.88
CA ASN A 195 -31.63 17.77 -2.91
C ASN A 195 -31.22 17.43 -1.47
N ILE A 196 -30.75 16.20 -1.20
CA ILE A 196 -30.27 15.81 0.14
C ILE A 196 -28.88 16.42 0.35
N PRO A 197 -28.66 17.25 1.40
CA PRO A 197 -27.35 17.86 1.60
C PRO A 197 -26.31 16.81 1.97
N PHE A 198 -25.22 16.79 1.21
CA PHE A 198 -24.14 15.79 1.30
C PHE A 198 -23.62 15.58 2.73
N LEU A 199 -23.43 16.67 3.48
CA LEU A 199 -22.92 16.61 4.86
C LEU A 199 -23.84 15.83 5.80
N TYR A 200 -25.17 15.95 5.66
CA TYR A 200 -26.11 15.21 6.51
C TYR A 200 -26.04 13.70 6.24
N MET A 201 -25.96 13.30 4.98
CA MET A 201 -25.81 11.88 4.62
C MET A 201 -24.55 11.27 5.23
N VAL A 202 -23.41 11.98 5.11
CA VAL A 202 -22.13 11.51 5.68
C VAL A 202 -22.22 11.37 7.21
N ILE A 203 -22.82 12.33 7.91
CA ILE A 203 -22.96 12.30 9.37
C ILE A 203 -23.84 11.11 9.82
N ILE A 204 -24.99 10.90 9.18
CA ILE A 204 -25.91 9.80 9.55
C ILE A 204 -25.23 8.45 9.35
N VAL A 205 -24.56 8.24 8.21
CA VAL A 205 -23.87 6.97 7.93
C VAL A 205 -22.72 6.75 8.92
N PHE A 206 -21.91 7.78 9.18
CA PHE A 206 -20.80 7.67 10.14
C PHE A 206 -21.29 7.46 11.57
N SER A 207 -22.44 8.00 11.95
CA SER A 207 -23.02 7.79 13.29
C SER A 207 -23.53 6.37 13.53
N VAL A 208 -23.78 5.59 12.48
CA VAL A 208 -24.31 4.21 12.58
C VAL A 208 -23.19 3.16 12.63
N ILE A 209 -22.00 3.51 12.14
CA ILE A 209 -20.81 2.65 12.10
C ILE A 209 -19.96 2.91 13.35
#